data_AF-A0A6A2XA08-F1
#
_entry.id   AF-A0A6A2XA08-F1
#
_cell.length_a   1.000
_cell.length_b   1.000
_cell.length_c   1.000
_cell.angle_alpha   90.00
_cell.angle_beta   90.00
_cell.angle_gamma   90.00
#
_symmetry.space_group_name_H-M   'P 1'
#
loop_
_entity.id
_entity.type
_entity.pdbx_description
1 polymer ?
#
loop_
_entity_poly.entity_id
_entity_poly.type
_entity_poly.pdbx_seq_one_letter_code
_entity_poly.pdbx_strand_id
1 'polypeptide(L)'
;MTIAGLNGVEGTANYYGPCGKHDIQKEAEKLEPCTYAAQHRRVPVSERCCTVMENKVKNPACLCAILYSQTAYDMGVRPEIAVTIPKRCNIADRPVGYQCGDFTLP
;
A
#
# COMPACT_ATOMS: atom_id res chain seq x y z
N MET A 1 -28.87 16.19 6.76
CA MET A 1 -27.52 16.35 7.35
C MET A 1 -26.58 15.45 6.60
N THR A 2 -25.71 16.02 5.79
CA THR A 2 -24.44 15.39 5.38
C THR A 2 -23.46 16.53 5.28
N ILE A 3 -22.51 16.50 6.20
CA ILE A 3 -21.55 17.56 6.44
C ILE A 3 -20.59 17.55 5.25
N ALA A 4 -20.49 18.68 4.54
CA ALA A 4 -19.52 18.88 3.49
C ALA A 4 -18.11 18.66 4.06
N GLY A 5 -17.39 17.70 3.48
CA GLY A 5 -16.02 17.37 3.85
C GLY A 5 -15.11 18.58 3.68
N LEU A 6 -14.31 18.81 4.72
CA LEU A 6 -13.44 19.94 4.95
C LEU A 6 -12.31 20.04 3.89
N ASN A 7 -12.17 21.26 3.38
CA ASN A 7 -10.92 21.97 3.06
C ASN A 7 -9.93 21.30 2.11
N GLY A 8 -10.04 21.65 0.83
CA GLY A 8 -8.88 21.73 -0.05
C GLY A 8 -7.86 22.68 0.55
N VAL A 9 -6.67 22.15 0.86
CA VAL A 9 -5.51 22.94 1.26
C VAL A 9 -4.96 23.64 0.02
N GLU A 10 -5.06 24.97 -0.02
CA GLU A 10 -4.26 25.80 -0.93
C GLU A 10 -2.80 25.79 -0.43
N GLY A 11 -2.02 24.82 -0.92
CA GLY A 11 -0.59 24.71 -0.70
C GLY A 11 0.19 25.22 -1.90
N THR A 12 0.87 26.36 -1.74
CA THR A 12 1.92 26.82 -2.64
C THR A 12 3.18 25.97 -2.45
N ALA A 13 3.87 25.63 -3.56
CA ALA A 13 4.88 24.57 -3.74
C ALA A 13 4.28 23.16 -3.88
N ASN A 14 4.68 22.43 -4.94
CA ASN A 14 4.22 21.07 -5.23
C ASN A 14 4.68 20.07 -4.14
N TYR A 15 4.03 20.08 -2.98
CA TYR A 15 4.25 19.08 -1.94
C TYR A 15 3.49 17.82 -2.33
N TYR A 16 4.18 16.97 -3.09
CA TYR A 16 3.67 15.66 -3.40
C TYR A 16 3.78 14.73 -2.19
N GLY A 17 2.72 13.99 -1.90
CA GLY A 17 2.70 12.99 -0.84
C GLY A 17 3.62 11.79 -1.15
N PRO A 18 3.58 10.72 -0.33
CA PRO A 18 4.47 9.55 -0.48
C PRO A 18 4.34 8.83 -1.83
N CYS A 19 3.19 8.96 -2.50
CA CYS A 19 2.94 8.45 -3.85
C CYS A 19 3.21 9.47 -4.98
N GLY A 20 3.87 10.59 -4.69
CA GLY A 20 4.13 11.61 -5.68
C GLY A 20 2.83 12.33 -6.09
N LYS A 21 2.65 12.50 -7.41
CA LYS A 21 1.43 13.04 -8.02
C LYS A 21 0.25 12.07 -8.03
N HIS A 22 0.45 10.83 -7.60
CA HIS A 22 -0.56 9.78 -7.66
C HIS A 22 -1.43 9.80 -6.39
N ASP A 23 -2.74 9.64 -6.59
CA ASP A 23 -3.70 9.53 -5.50
C ASP A 23 -3.54 8.18 -4.77
N ILE A 24 -3.43 8.22 -3.45
CA ILE A 24 -3.16 7.03 -2.62
C ILE A 24 -4.32 6.03 -2.71
N GLN A 25 -5.57 6.49 -2.78
CA GLN A 25 -6.74 5.59 -2.84
C GLN A 25 -6.76 4.84 -4.17
N LYS A 26 -6.54 5.54 -5.29
CA LYS A 26 -6.40 4.90 -6.62
C LYS A 26 -5.19 3.97 -6.71
N GLU A 27 -4.09 4.28 -6.03
CA GLU A 27 -2.95 3.37 -5.97
C GLU A 27 -3.25 2.13 -5.11
N ALA A 28 -4.13 2.25 -4.11
CA ALA A 28 -4.61 1.14 -3.27
C ALA A 28 -5.55 0.21 -4.04
N GLU A 29 -6.44 0.74 -4.87
CA GLU A 29 -7.33 -0.06 -5.75
C GLU A 29 -6.55 -1.04 -6.64
N LYS A 30 -5.33 -0.67 -7.06
CA LYS A 30 -4.46 -1.54 -7.88
C LYS A 30 -3.96 -2.78 -7.13
N LEU A 31 -4.06 -2.81 -5.80
CA LEU A 31 -3.72 -3.97 -4.97
C LEU A 31 -4.89 -4.95 -4.83
N GLU A 32 -6.01 -4.76 -5.53
CA GLU A 32 -7.13 -5.71 -5.53
C GLU A 32 -6.69 -7.18 -5.70
N PRO A 33 -5.76 -7.54 -6.63
CA PRO A 33 -5.32 -8.93 -6.78
C PRO A 33 -4.58 -9.50 -5.55
N CYS A 34 -4.13 -8.62 -4.65
CA CYS A 34 -3.43 -8.94 -3.42
C CYS A 34 -4.34 -9.03 -2.20
N THR A 35 -5.58 -8.53 -2.27
CA THR A 35 -6.46 -8.34 -1.10
C THR A 35 -6.60 -9.60 -0.25
N TYR A 36 -6.85 -10.76 -0.86
CA TYR A 36 -6.99 -12.01 -0.11
C TYR A 36 -5.68 -12.42 0.60
N ALA A 37 -4.53 -12.21 -0.04
CA ALA A 37 -3.21 -12.46 0.53
C ALA A 37 -2.82 -11.42 1.58
N ALA A 38 -3.32 -10.19 1.47
CA ALA A 38 -3.15 -9.11 2.45
C ALA A 38 -4.02 -9.31 3.69
N GLN A 39 -5.13 -10.04 3.56
CA GLN A 39 -5.98 -10.45 4.66
C GLN A 39 -5.47 -11.71 5.36
N HIS A 40 -4.80 -12.63 4.66
CA HIS A 40 -4.46 -13.95 5.21
C HIS A 40 -2.97 -14.29 5.05
N ARG A 41 -2.31 -14.59 6.18
CA ARG A 41 -0.85 -14.80 6.22
C ARG A 41 -0.40 -16.07 5.51
N ARG A 42 -1.23 -17.12 5.54
CA ARG A 42 -0.86 -18.49 5.13
C ARG A 42 -1.39 -18.90 3.75
N VAL A 43 -2.10 -18.02 3.05
CA VAL A 43 -2.60 -18.33 1.71
C VAL A 43 -1.50 -18.13 0.66
N PRO A 44 -1.53 -18.83 -0.48
CA PRO A 44 -0.65 -18.50 -1.58
C PRO A 44 -0.91 -17.07 -2.08
N VAL A 45 0.14 -16.42 -2.60
CA VAL A 45 0.00 -15.13 -3.27
C VAL A 45 -0.18 -15.40 -4.77
N SER A 46 -1.16 -14.74 -5.40
CA SER A 46 -1.38 -14.88 -6.83
C SER A 46 -0.21 -14.28 -7.61
N GLU A 47 0.11 -14.85 -8.78
CA GLU A 47 1.13 -14.29 -9.69
C GLU A 47 0.81 -12.83 -10.03
N ARG A 48 -0.47 -12.54 -10.31
CA ARG A 48 -0.96 -11.18 -10.59
C ARG A 48 -0.66 -10.21 -9.44
N CYS A 49 -0.83 -10.64 -8.19
CA CYS A 49 -0.45 -9.81 -7.05
C CYS A 49 1.07 -9.56 -7.03
N CYS A 50 1.88 -10.58 -7.27
CA CYS A 50 3.33 -10.43 -7.27
C CYS A 50 3.82 -9.47 -8.34
N THR A 51 3.26 -9.52 -9.56
CA THR A 51 3.56 -8.55 -10.64
C THR A 51 3.20 -7.11 -10.25
N VAL A 52 2.09 -6.90 -9.53
CA VAL A 52 1.77 -5.56 -9.00
C VAL A 52 2.82 -5.13 -7.98
N MET A 53 3.19 -6.03 -7.07
CA MET A 53 4.11 -5.74 -5.98
C MET A 53 5.54 -5.45 -6.43
N GLU A 54 6.02 -6.06 -7.51
CA GLU A 54 7.31 -5.73 -8.14
C GLU A 54 7.44 -4.23 -8.47
N ASN A 55 6.32 -3.57 -8.80
CA ASN A 55 6.31 -2.14 -9.07
C ASN A 55 6.17 -1.31 -7.78
N LYS A 56 5.42 -1.80 -6.80
CA LYS A 56 5.18 -1.09 -5.54
C LYS A 56 6.41 -1.05 -4.63
N VAL A 57 7.23 -2.11 -4.62
CA VAL A 57 8.44 -2.15 -3.79
C VAL A 57 9.48 -1.11 -4.18
N LYS A 58 9.44 -0.57 -5.41
CA LYS A 58 10.34 0.50 -5.89
C LYS A 58 10.08 1.84 -5.20
N ASN A 59 8.88 2.04 -4.65
CA ASN A 59 8.55 3.19 -3.82
C ASN A 59 7.94 2.68 -2.49
N PRO A 60 8.79 2.27 -1.53
CA PRO A 60 8.31 1.75 -0.25
C PRO A 60 7.47 2.77 0.53
N ALA A 61 7.76 4.07 0.41
CA ALA A 61 6.98 5.11 1.07
C ALA A 61 5.51 5.10 0.59
N CYS A 62 5.31 5.06 -0.73
CA CYS A 62 3.97 4.94 -1.32
C CYS A 62 3.30 3.61 -0.94
N LEU A 63 4.04 2.50 -0.97
CA LEU A 63 3.52 1.20 -0.56
C LEU A 63 3.02 1.23 0.88
N CYS A 64 3.82 1.74 1.83
CA CYS A 64 3.38 1.87 3.22
C CYS A 64 2.14 2.76 3.34
N ALA A 65 2.11 3.90 2.64
CA ALA A 65 0.96 4.81 2.67
C ALA A 65 -0.33 4.16 2.15
N ILE A 66 -0.22 3.31 1.12
CA ILE A 66 -1.33 2.50 0.62
C ILE A 66 -1.86 1.55 1.70
N LEU A 67 -0.99 0.89 2.46
CA LEU A 67 -1.41 -0.07 3.49
C LEU A 67 -2.23 0.57 4.61
N TYR A 68 -2.06 1.88 4.83
CA TYR A 68 -2.79 2.68 5.83
C TYR A 68 -3.88 3.57 5.19
N SER A 69 -4.24 3.35 3.92
CA SER A 69 -5.29 4.11 3.26
C SER A 69 -6.69 3.64 3.66
N GLN A 70 -7.69 4.53 3.52
CA GLN A 70 -9.10 4.18 3.74
C GLN A 70 -9.54 3.04 2.81
N THR A 71 -9.14 3.05 1.54
CA THR A 71 -9.45 1.96 0.61
C THR A 71 -8.88 0.63 1.07
N ALA A 72 -7.64 0.60 1.58
CA ALA A 72 -7.06 -0.64 2.11
C ALA A 72 -7.85 -1.14 3.33
N TYR A 73 -8.23 -0.23 4.24
CA TYR A 73 -9.09 -0.54 5.38
C TYR A 73 -10.45 -1.12 4.94
N ASP A 74 -11.12 -0.49 3.98
CA ASP A 74 -12.42 -0.92 3.47
C ASP A 74 -12.35 -2.30 2.79
N MET A 75 -11.20 -2.62 2.17
CA MET A 75 -10.90 -3.94 1.62
C MET A 75 -10.50 -4.98 2.69
N GLY A 76 -10.48 -4.61 3.97
CA GLY A 76 -10.08 -5.49 5.08
C GLY A 76 -8.59 -5.82 5.08
N VAL A 77 -7.75 -5.04 4.41
CA VAL A 77 -6.30 -5.24 4.40
C VAL A 77 -5.75 -5.11 5.82
N ARG A 78 -4.88 -6.07 6.18
CA ARG A 78 -4.18 -6.07 7.46
C ARG A 78 -2.73 -5.65 7.25
N PRO A 79 -2.30 -4.45 7.71
CA PRO A 79 -0.96 -3.96 7.43
C PRO A 79 0.14 -4.93 7.86
N GLU A 80 -0.02 -5.60 9.00
CA GLU A 80 0.94 -6.58 9.55
C GLU A 80 1.14 -7.80 8.65
N ILE A 81 0.15 -8.13 7.80
CA ILE A 81 0.23 -9.21 6.83
C ILE A 81 0.66 -8.68 5.47
N ALA A 82 0.12 -7.53 5.05
CA ALA A 82 0.37 -6.95 3.75
C ALA A 82 1.84 -6.60 3.54
N VAL A 83 2.55 -6.11 4.58
CA VAL A 83 4.01 -5.86 4.52
C VAL A 83 4.83 -7.12 4.22
N THR A 84 4.28 -8.32 4.45
CA THR A 84 4.98 -9.59 4.17
C THR A 84 4.80 -10.07 2.74
N ILE A 85 3.90 -9.47 1.95
CA ILE A 85 3.61 -9.89 0.57
C ILE A 85 4.86 -9.85 -0.32
N PRO A 86 5.71 -8.80 -0.31
CA PRO A 86 6.95 -8.79 -1.10
C PRO A 86 7.85 -9.99 -0.82
N LYS A 87 7.92 -10.43 0.45
CA LYS A 87 8.67 -11.62 0.86
C LYS A 87 8.05 -12.88 0.29
N ARG A 88 6.73 -13.03 0.42
CA ARG A 88 5.98 -14.19 -0.03
C ARG A 88 5.99 -14.34 -1.55
N CYS A 89 6.11 -13.23 -2.27
CA CYS A 89 6.36 -13.19 -3.71
C CYS A 89 7.82 -13.45 -4.11
N ASN A 90 8.73 -13.60 -3.15
CA ASN A 90 10.16 -13.78 -3.39
C ASN A 90 10.80 -12.68 -4.27
N ILE A 91 10.38 -11.42 -4.07
CA ILE A 91 10.94 -10.29 -4.83
C ILE A 91 12.33 -9.98 -4.30
N ALA A 92 13.36 -10.10 -5.15
CA ALA A 92 14.76 -9.93 -4.75
C ALA A 92 15.07 -8.52 -4.22
N ASP A 93 14.67 -7.48 -4.96
CA ASP A 93 14.99 -6.07 -4.67
C ASP A 93 13.99 -5.41 -3.70
N ARG A 94 13.37 -6.20 -2.82
CA ARG A 94 12.43 -5.67 -1.83
C ARG A 94 13.18 -4.85 -0.76
N PRO A 95 12.62 -3.72 -0.30
CA PRO A 95 13.29 -2.82 0.64
C PRO A 95 13.23 -3.35 2.09
N VAL A 96 14.07 -4.34 2.37
CA VAL A 96 14.19 -4.99 3.69
C VAL A 96 14.56 -3.97 4.76
N GLY A 97 13.86 -3.98 5.89
CA GLY A 97 14.07 -3.09 7.02
C GLY A 97 13.41 -1.72 6.90
N TYR A 98 12.74 -1.41 5.78
CA TYR A 98 12.00 -0.16 5.64
C TYR A 98 10.83 -0.10 6.63
N GLN A 99 10.70 1.03 7.33
CA GLN A 99 9.67 1.25 8.35
C GLN A 99 8.35 1.72 7.71
N CYS A 100 7.29 0.93 7.90
CA CYS A 100 5.90 1.23 7.55
C CYS A 100 5.07 1.42 8.83
N GLY A 101 5.30 2.53 9.55
CA GLY A 101 4.70 2.74 10.87
C GLY A 101 5.27 1.73 11.88
N ASP A 102 4.39 0.94 12.51
CA ASP A 102 4.78 -0.05 13.51
C ASP A 102 5.37 -1.34 12.92
N PHE A 103 5.29 -1.51 11.59
CA PHE A 103 5.79 -2.71 10.90
C PHE A 103 7.01 -2.38 10.03
N THR A 104 7.85 -3.39 9.81
CA THR A 104 8.96 -3.30 8.87
C THR A 104 8.78 -4.27 7.72
N LEU A 105 9.16 -3.87 6.51
CA LEU A 105 9.25 -4.77 5.37
C LEU A 105 10.32 -5.85 5.67
N PRO A 106 9.94 -7.14 5.78
CA PRO A 106 10.80 -8.20 6.33
C PRO A 106 11.81 -8.73 5.32
#